data_AF-A0AAQ2UUV7-F1
#
_entry.id   AF-A0AAQ2UUV7-F1
#
_cell.length_a   1.000
_cell.length_b   1.000
_cell.length_c   1.000
_cell.angle_alpha   90.00
_cell.angle_beta   90.00
_cell.angle_gamma   90.00
#
_symmetry.space_group_name_H-M   'P 1'
#
loop_
_entity.id
_entity.type
_entity.pdbx_description
1 polymer ?
#
loop_
_entity_poly.entity_id
_entity_poly.type
_entity_poly.pdbx_seq_one_letter_code
_entity_poly.pdbx_strand_id
1 'polypeptide(L)'
;MTGLDEKVSDFIMSVPGASEFYDNYKRTIEQVLPLAQKKESKGGDIQSEIVIAFGCTGGQHRSVAFAERLGKDLKKDGYKVTISHRDLQKSLKKELAKVKEEAKP
;
A
#
# COMPACT_ATOMS: atom_id res chain seq x y z
N MET A 1 -1.40 16.61 -2.07
CA MET A 1 -0.24 15.67 -2.07
C MET A 1 -0.63 14.40 -1.32
N THR A 2 -0.20 13.23 -1.77
CA THR A 2 -0.63 11.90 -1.29
C THR A 2 0.57 10.94 -1.24
N GLY A 3 0.40 9.75 -0.65
CA GLY A 3 1.47 8.74 -0.66
C GLY A 3 1.82 8.18 -2.04
N LEU A 4 1.12 8.57 -3.11
CA LEU A 4 1.52 8.30 -4.50
C LEU A 4 2.63 9.25 -4.97
N ASP A 5 2.77 10.41 -4.33
CA ASP A 5 3.79 11.40 -4.68
C ASP A 5 5.14 10.98 -4.11
N GLU A 6 6.17 10.94 -4.96
CA GLU A 6 7.53 10.54 -4.59
C GLU A 6 8.06 11.33 -3.39
N LYS A 7 7.90 12.66 -3.41
CA LYS A 7 8.29 13.55 -2.29
C LYS A 7 7.67 13.15 -0.95
N VAL A 8 6.42 12.67 -0.95
CA VAL A 8 5.72 12.23 0.27
C VAL A 8 6.26 10.88 0.71
N SER A 9 6.46 9.95 -0.23
CA SER A 9 7.05 8.64 0.04
C SER A 9 8.46 8.78 0.63
N ASP A 10 9.30 9.61 0.03
CA ASP A 10 10.67 9.86 0.49
C ASP A 10 10.68 10.48 1.88
N PHE A 11 9.81 11.46 2.12
CA PHE A 11 9.66 12.03 3.45
C PHE A 11 9.26 10.97 4.47
N ILE A 12 8.27 10.12 4.17
CA ILE A 12 7.83 9.05 5.07
C ILE A 12 9.00 8.09 5.37
N MET A 13 9.78 7.71 4.37
CA MET A 13 10.92 6.80 4.54
C MET A 13 12.10 7.45 5.27
N SER A 14 12.22 8.78 5.24
CA SER A 14 13.24 9.53 5.98
C SER A 14 12.98 9.60 7.49
N VAL A 15 11.75 9.33 7.93
CA VAL A 15 11.40 9.36 9.36
C VAL A 15 12.15 8.23 10.09
N PRO A 16 12.80 8.51 11.24
CA PRO A 16 13.48 7.50 12.03
C PRO A 16 12.59 6.28 12.31
N GLY A 17 13.10 5.08 12.02
CA GLY A 17 12.40 3.81 12.20
C GLY A 17 11.42 3.43 11.09
N ALA A 18 11.11 4.31 10.13
CA ALA A 18 10.16 3.99 9.05
C ALA A 18 10.68 2.92 8.09
N SER A 19 11.96 3.01 7.67
CA SER A 19 12.57 1.99 6.83
C SER A 19 12.69 0.65 7.57
N GLU A 20 13.14 0.67 8.82
CA GLU A 20 13.27 -0.55 9.63
C GLU A 20 11.92 -1.24 9.84
N PHE A 21 10.87 -0.47 10.12
CA PHE A 21 9.51 -1.00 10.19
C PHE A 21 9.11 -1.66 8.86
N TYR A 22 9.33 -0.98 7.74
CA TYR A 22 9.00 -1.50 6.42
C TYR A 22 9.76 -2.80 6.12
N ASP A 23 11.05 -2.84 6.38
CA ASP A 23 11.90 -4.00 6.08
C ASP A 23 11.48 -5.22 6.93
N ASN A 24 11.19 -5.01 8.21
CA ASN A 24 10.67 -6.05 9.11
C ASN A 24 9.28 -6.54 8.67
N TYR A 25 8.42 -5.63 8.23
CA TYR A 25 7.10 -5.97 7.74
C TYR A 25 7.17 -6.77 6.43
N LYS A 26 7.97 -6.31 5.46
CA LYS A 26 8.22 -7.00 4.18
C LYS A 26 8.70 -8.43 4.43
N ARG A 27 9.68 -8.59 5.32
CA ARG A 27 10.22 -9.91 5.69
C ARG A 27 9.14 -10.84 6.25
N THR A 28 8.22 -10.31 7.05
CA THR A 28 7.10 -11.11 7.58
C THR A 28 6.16 -11.55 6.45
N ILE A 29 5.84 -10.66 5.51
CA ILE A 29 5.00 -10.99 4.36
C ILE A 29 5.67 -12.04 3.46
N GLU A 30 6.97 -11.91 3.18
CA GLU A 30 7.75 -12.89 2.41
C GLU A 30 7.76 -14.29 3.05
N GLN A 31 7.68 -14.38 4.37
CA GLN A 31 7.55 -15.66 5.07
C GLN A 31 6.15 -16.26 4.95
N VAL A 32 5.11 -15.43 4.90
CA VAL A 32 3.71 -15.86 4.81
C VAL A 32 3.33 -16.29 3.39
N LEU A 33 3.81 -15.59 2.36
CA LEU A 33 3.42 -15.82 0.97
C LEU A 33 3.59 -17.28 0.49
N PRO A 34 4.73 -17.97 0.75
CA PRO A 34 4.90 -19.38 0.35
C PRO A 34 3.97 -20.34 1.09
N LEU A 35 3.54 -20.01 2.31
CA LEU A 35 2.63 -20.85 3.10
C LEU A 35 1.21 -20.83 2.54
N ALA A 36 0.79 -19.69 1.97
CA ALA A 36 -0.49 -19.56 1.28
C ALA A 36 -0.51 -20.32 -0.05
N GLN A 37 0.62 -20.40 -0.75
CA GLN A 37 0.77 -21.19 -1.98
C GLN A 37 0.81 -22.70 -1.72
N LYS A 38 1.40 -23.14 -0.60
CA LYS A 38 1.59 -24.58 -0.31
C LYS A 38 0.33 -25.33 0.16
N LYS A 39 -0.74 -24.65 0.56
CA LYS A 39 -1.95 -25.27 1.13
C LYS A 39 -2.96 -25.80 0.09
N GLU A 40 -2.55 -25.98 -1.17
CA GLU A 40 -3.42 -26.44 -2.27
C GLU A 40 -3.65 -27.97 -2.34
N SER A 41 -2.98 -28.81 -1.53
CA SER A 41 -3.02 -30.27 -1.76
C SER A 41 -3.70 -31.09 -0.66
N LYS A 42 -4.85 -30.68 -0.11
CA LYS A 42 -5.74 -31.57 0.68
C LYS A 42 -7.23 -31.19 0.52
N GLY A 43 -7.78 -31.38 -0.68
CA GLY A 43 -9.22 -31.60 -0.86
C GLY A 43 -10.08 -30.40 -1.26
N GLY A 44 -9.82 -29.82 -2.45
CA GLY A 44 -10.78 -28.97 -3.17
C GLY A 44 -10.65 -27.48 -2.87
N ASP A 45 -10.16 -26.75 -3.87
CA ASP A 45 -10.31 -25.31 -4.10
C ASP A 45 -10.13 -24.36 -2.89
N ILE A 46 -8.91 -23.88 -2.70
CA ILE A 46 -8.68 -22.58 -2.04
C ILE A 46 -7.79 -21.75 -2.96
N GLN A 47 -8.42 -20.88 -3.76
CA GLN A 47 -7.74 -19.75 -4.40
C GLN A 47 -7.30 -18.80 -3.29
N SER A 48 -6.07 -18.93 -2.79
CA SER A 48 -5.57 -18.16 -1.65
C SER A 48 -5.12 -16.75 -2.08
N GLU A 49 -6.08 -15.91 -2.47
CA GLU A 49 -5.83 -14.47 -2.55
C GLU A 49 -5.47 -13.96 -1.14
N ILE A 50 -4.26 -13.40 -0.98
CA ILE A 50 -3.85 -12.76 0.27
C ILE A 50 -4.14 -11.26 0.14
N VAL A 51 -5.03 -10.78 1.00
CA VAL A 51 -5.30 -9.34 1.12
C VAL A 51 -4.43 -8.76 2.24
N ILE A 52 -3.54 -7.83 1.88
CA ILE A 52 -2.70 -7.08 2.81
C ILE A 52 -3.21 -5.64 2.87
N ALA A 53 -3.60 -5.19 4.05
CA ALA A 53 -4.15 -3.85 4.26
C ALA A 53 -3.21 -2.98 5.10
N PHE A 54 -2.92 -1.78 4.61
CA PHE A 54 -2.26 -0.73 5.37
C PHE A 54 -3.27 0.33 5.81
N GLY A 55 -3.25 0.69 7.10
CA GLY A 55 -4.12 1.69 7.67
C GLY A 55 -3.33 2.84 8.30
N CYS A 56 -3.72 4.08 8.00
CA CYS A 56 -3.33 5.25 8.77
C CYS A 56 -4.57 6.13 8.99
N THR A 57 -4.53 7.06 9.95
CA THR A 57 -5.70 7.83 10.39
C THR A 57 -6.52 8.43 9.24
N GLY A 58 -5.85 9.05 8.26
CA GLY A 58 -6.51 9.69 7.11
C GLY A 58 -6.50 8.86 5.82
N GLY A 59 -5.85 7.70 5.78
CA GLY A 59 -5.78 6.84 4.59
C GLY A 59 -5.13 7.43 3.34
N GLN A 60 -4.44 8.58 3.44
CA GLN A 60 -3.94 9.35 2.28
C GLN A 60 -2.42 9.27 2.07
N HIS A 61 -1.63 9.11 3.14
CA HIS A 61 -0.16 9.29 3.10
C HIS A 61 0.58 8.00 3.41
N ARG A 62 0.74 7.66 4.69
CA ARG A 62 1.54 6.53 5.17
C ARG A 62 1.05 5.19 4.63
N SER A 63 -0.25 4.93 4.71
CA SER A 63 -0.83 3.68 4.21
C SER A 63 -0.63 3.51 2.70
N VAL A 64 -0.81 4.59 1.94
CA VAL A 64 -0.64 4.60 0.48
C VAL A 64 0.82 4.35 0.11
N ALA A 65 1.76 5.07 0.75
CA ALA A 65 3.19 4.92 0.48
C ALA A 65 3.70 3.50 0.77
N PHE A 66 3.34 2.91 1.92
CA PHE A 66 3.74 1.55 2.24
C PHE A 66 3.09 0.50 1.33
N ALA A 67 1.81 0.67 0.98
CA ALA A 67 1.12 -0.23 0.04
C ALA A 67 1.75 -0.21 -1.36
N GLU A 68 2.06 0.98 -1.88
CA GLU A 68 2.75 1.12 -3.16
C GLU A 68 4.15 0.53 -3.13
N ARG A 69 4.92 0.78 -2.07
CA ARG A 69 6.28 0.24 -1.94
C ARG A 69 6.27 -1.28 -1.88
N LEU A 70 5.45 -1.88 -1.01
CA LEU A 70 5.33 -3.33 -0.89
C LEU A 70 4.85 -3.95 -2.20
N GLY A 71 3.82 -3.35 -2.83
CA GLY A 71 3.29 -3.87 -4.09
C GLY A 71 4.31 -3.80 -5.24
N LYS A 72 5.15 -2.78 -5.30
CA LYS A 72 6.27 -2.70 -6.26
C LYS A 72 7.31 -3.79 -6.01
N ASP A 73 7.69 -4.00 -4.76
CA ASP A 73 8.69 -5.02 -4.43
C ASP A 73 8.17 -6.43 -4.72
N LEU A 74 6.95 -6.76 -4.31
CA LEU A 74 6.35 -8.06 -4.59
C LEU A 74 6.15 -8.33 -6.10
N LYS A 75 5.84 -7.29 -6.89
CA LYS A 75 5.79 -7.42 -8.36
C LYS A 75 7.17 -7.74 -8.95
N LYS A 76 8.24 -7.11 -8.43
CA LYS A 76 9.62 -7.43 -8.84
C LYS A 76 10.00 -8.86 -8.45
N ASP A 77 9.49 -9.34 -7.32
CA ASP A 77 9.70 -10.71 -6.85
C ASP A 77 8.82 -11.75 -7.59
N GLY A 78 8.05 -11.33 -8.60
CA GLY A 78 7.29 -12.20 -9.50
C GLY A 78 5.85 -12.50 -9.07
N TYR A 79 5.36 -11.89 -7.98
CA TYR A 79 3.98 -12.07 -7.53
C TYR A 79 3.00 -11.26 -8.37
N LYS A 80 1.80 -11.82 -8.59
CA LYS A 80 0.65 -11.07 -9.15
C LYS A 80 0.05 -10.22 -8.02
N VAL A 81 0.14 -8.90 -8.15
CA VAL A 81 -0.31 -7.96 -7.11
C VAL A 81 -1.25 -6.89 -7.69
N THR A 82 -2.41 -6.75 -7.06
CA THR A 82 -3.34 -5.63 -7.27
C THR A 82 -3.25 -4.69 -6.07
N ILE A 83 -3.16 -3.38 -6.32
CA ILE A 83 -3.07 -2.36 -5.27
C ILE A 83 -4.32 -1.49 -5.36
N SER A 84 -4.95 -1.20 -4.22
CA SER A 84 -6.12 -0.32 -4.14
C SER A 84 -6.03 0.60 -2.93
N HIS A 85 -6.55 1.83 -3.08
CA HIS A 85 -6.50 2.88 -2.04
C HIS A 85 -7.90 3.36 -1.69
N ARG A 86 -8.52 2.73 -0.70
CA ARG A 86 -9.93 2.95 -0.32
C ARG A 86 -10.28 4.41 -0.05
N ASP A 87 -9.45 5.10 0.75
CA ASP A 87 -9.76 6.44 1.25
C ASP A 87 -9.09 7.57 0.43
N LEU A 88 -8.25 7.22 -0.55
CA LEU A 88 -7.54 8.19 -1.39
C LEU A 88 -8.49 8.98 -2.31
N GLN A 89 -9.53 8.33 -2.86
CA GLN A 89 -10.50 9.00 -3.73
C GLN A 89 -11.24 10.15 -3.02
N LYS A 90 -11.58 9.99 -1.73
CA LYS A 90 -12.23 11.04 -0.95
C LYS A 90 -11.30 12.26 -0.80
N SER A 91 -10.02 12.00 -0.57
CA SER A 91 -9.00 13.04 -0.40
C SER A 91 -8.79 13.84 -1.69
N LEU A 92 -8.68 13.16 -2.83
CA LEU A 92 -8.52 13.80 -4.15
C LEU A 92 -9.74 14.66 -4.52
N LYS A 93 -10.97 14.18 -4.25
CA LYS A 93 -12.20 14.97 -4.47
C LYS A 93 -12.22 16.25 -3.64
N LYS A 94 -11.75 16.18 -2.39
CA LYS A 94 -11.66 17.33 -1.48
C LYS A 94 -10.62 18.35 -1.96
N GLU A 95 -9.46 17.91 -2.44
CA GLU A 95 -8.45 18.80 -3.02
C GLU A 95 -8.97 19.48 -4.31
N LEU A 96 -9.63 18.74 -5.20
CA LEU A 96 -10.23 19.29 -6.42
C LEU A 96 -11.33 20.32 -6.14
N ALA A 97 -12.13 20.12 -5.09
CA ALA A 97 -13.16 21.07 -4.68
C ALA A 97 -12.54 22.40 -4.22
N LYS A 98 -11.47 22.36 -3.43
CA LYS A 98 -10.76 23.55 -2.96
C LYS A 98 -10.16 24.37 -4.09
N VAL A 99 -9.49 23.71 -5.04
CA VAL A 99 -8.90 24.40 -6.22
C VAL A 99 -9.97 25.12 -7.02
N LYS A 100 -11.16 24.52 -7.19
CA LYS A 100 -12.28 25.16 -7.90
C LYS A 100 -12.88 26.34 -7.14
N GLU A 101 -12.83 26.31 -5.82
CA GLU A 101 -13.31 27.40 -4.96
C GLU A 101 -12.33 28.60 -4.99
N GLU A 102 -11.03 28.33 -4.92
CA GLU A 102 -9.97 29.34 -4.99
C GLU A 102 -9.81 29.95 -6.39
N ALA A 103 -10.16 29.20 -7.45
CA ALA A 103 -10.14 29.68 -8.84
C ALA A 103 -11.42 30.45 -9.24
N LYS A 104 -12.34 30.70 -8.30
CA LYS A 104 -13.57 31.47 -8.56
C LYS A 104 -13.23 32.97 -8.55
N PRO A 105 -13.61 33.73 -9.60
CA PRO A 105 -13.30 35.16 -9.71
C PRO A 105 -14.03 36.01 -8.67
#